data_AF-A0A2T6CYG7-F1
#
_entry.id   AF-A0A2T6CYG7-F1
#
_cell.length_a   1.000
_cell.length_b   1.000
_cell.length_c   1.000
_cell.angle_alpha   90.00
_cell.angle_beta   90.00
_cell.angle_gamma   90.00
#
_symmetry.space_group_name_H-M   'P 1'
#
loop_
_entity.id
_entity.type
_entity.pdbx_description
1 polymer ?
#
loop_
_entity_poly.entity_id
_entity_poly.type
_entity_poly.pdbx_seq_one_letter_code
_entity_poly.pdbx_strand_id
1 'polypeptide(L)'
;MKHHRSHPSAWSLVELLVAIGIIGILASLALPAWNGVRANADQAQCASRLRNLASASLGWINDHGGAMPDAMYWRYPSENHDGSILPYLGYRDTMLNQKGPTTLSCPASLRAVGPNADWNRSYSINIYACGTENGQRYSPFDRGVARIQQVATPGRMAFFMDGNFLAGGAPERKVGPASVENLWNSQQKTGFYDQHTGKGANVVFLDGHLELVSRPNLPKGNPTEQRLNPFWGAIQ
;
A
#
# COMPACT_ATOMS: atom_id res chain seq x y z
N MET A 1 -19.02 45.01 54.82
CA MET A 1 -18.57 44.52 53.50
C MET A 1 -19.69 43.69 52.89
N LYS A 2 -20.33 44.15 51.81
CA LYS A 2 -21.43 43.42 51.13
C LYS A 2 -20.82 42.52 50.06
N HIS A 3 -20.89 41.21 50.24
CA HIS A 3 -20.51 40.23 49.20
C HIS A 3 -21.60 40.19 48.14
N HIS A 4 -21.35 40.79 46.97
CA HIS A 4 -22.14 40.52 45.77
C HIS A 4 -21.90 39.07 45.35
N ARG A 5 -22.87 38.19 45.65
CA ARG A 5 -22.90 36.84 45.07
C ARG A 5 -23.30 36.98 43.61
N SER A 6 -22.33 36.86 42.71
CA SER A 6 -22.58 36.69 41.28
C SER A 6 -23.29 35.34 41.09
N HIS A 7 -24.58 35.36 40.79
CA HIS A 7 -25.28 34.15 40.37
C HIS A 7 -24.66 33.67 39.06
N PRO A 8 -24.19 32.42 38.97
CA PRO A 8 -23.74 31.87 37.69
C PRO A 8 -24.92 31.87 36.73
N SER A 9 -24.72 32.43 35.53
CA SER A 9 -25.71 32.41 34.47
C SER A 9 -25.97 30.97 34.03
N ALA A 10 -27.11 30.40 34.42
CA ALA A 10 -27.58 29.12 33.91
C ALA A 10 -28.24 29.34 32.55
N TRP A 11 -27.94 28.46 31.59
CA TRP A 11 -28.55 28.48 30.27
C TRP A 11 -30.05 28.21 30.38
N SER A 12 -30.85 28.95 29.63
CA SER A 12 -32.27 28.69 29.51
C SER A 12 -32.52 27.39 28.73
N LEU A 13 -33.65 26.74 29.00
CA LEU A 13 -34.07 25.52 28.30
C LEU A 13 -34.17 25.77 26.78
N VAL A 14 -34.59 26.97 26.38
CA VAL A 14 -34.69 27.37 24.97
C VAL A 14 -33.31 27.49 24.32
N GLU A 15 -32.33 28.10 24.99
CA GLU A 15 -30.96 28.23 24.46
C GLU A 15 -30.31 26.86 24.25
N LEU A 16 -30.50 25.92 25.19
CA LEU A 16 -30.01 24.55 25.03
C LEU A 16 -30.68 23.86 23.83
N LEU A 17 -31.99 24.04 23.66
CA LEU A 17 -32.78 23.38 22.62
C LEU A 17 -32.45 23.90 21.21
N VAL A 18 -32.21 25.21 21.08
CA VAL A 18 -31.71 25.82 19.83
C VAL A 18 -30.29 25.32 19.53
N ALA A 19 -29.41 25.26 20.53
CA ALA A 19 -28.03 24.82 20.34
C ALA A 19 -27.94 23.36 19.84
N ILE A 20 -28.67 22.43 20.45
CA ILE A 20 -28.71 21.03 19.97
C ILE A 20 -29.37 20.93 18.58
N GLY A 21 -30.35 21.80 18.28
CA GLY A 21 -30.97 21.89 16.96
C GLY A 21 -29.97 22.29 15.88
N ILE A 22 -29.16 23.32 16.14
CA ILE A 22 -28.09 23.77 15.24
C ILE A 22 -27.03 22.66 15.06
N ILE A 23 -26.58 22.03 16.16
CA ILE A 23 -25.61 20.92 16.10
C ILE A 23 -26.17 19.75 15.28
N GLY A 24 -27.46 19.41 15.43
CA GLY A 24 -28.11 18.36 14.66
C GLY A 24 -28.14 18.65 13.15
N ILE A 25 -28.47 19.88 12.77
CA ILE A 25 -28.45 20.31 11.36
C ILE A 25 -27.02 20.20 10.80
N LEU A 26 -26.03 20.76 11.50
CA LEU A 26 -24.63 20.71 11.07
C LEU A 26 -24.10 19.27 10.96
N ALA A 27 -24.42 18.41 11.93
CA ALA A 27 -24.01 17.01 11.92
C ALA A 27 -24.64 16.24 10.73
N SER A 28 -25.92 16.47 10.42
CA SER A 28 -26.60 15.81 9.30
C SER A 28 -26.00 16.16 7.94
N LEU A 29 -25.49 17.38 7.77
CA LEU A 29 -24.78 17.81 6.55
C LEU A 29 -23.33 17.29 6.52
N ALA A 30 -22.69 17.11 7.67
CA ALA A 30 -21.29 16.67 7.76
C ALA A 30 -21.08 15.16 7.52
N LEU A 31 -22.01 14.32 7.98
CA LEU A 31 -21.89 12.85 7.90
C LEU A 31 -21.62 12.30 6.49
N PRO A 32 -22.35 12.67 5.42
CA PRO A 32 -22.09 12.13 4.09
C PRO A 32 -20.74 12.58 3.50
N ALA A 33 -20.26 13.78 3.88
CA ALA A 33 -18.98 14.30 3.40
C ALA A 33 -17.78 13.57 4.01
N TRP A 34 -17.90 13.04 5.23
CA TRP A 34 -16.80 12.40 5.96
C TRP A 34 -16.29 11.11 5.31
N ASN A 35 -17.17 10.32 4.71
CA ASN A 35 -16.76 9.05 4.06
C ASN A 35 -15.81 9.30 2.88
N GLY A 36 -16.09 10.32 2.06
CA GLY A 36 -15.23 10.70 0.93
C GLY A 36 -13.89 11.28 1.38
N VAL A 37 -13.89 12.11 2.43
CA VAL A 37 -12.66 12.66 3.02
C VAL A 37 -11.77 11.53 3.56
N ARG A 38 -12.35 10.53 4.21
CA ARG A 38 -11.59 9.41 4.75
C ARG A 38 -10.92 8.59 3.66
N ALA A 39 -11.65 8.23 2.60
CA ALA A 39 -11.11 7.49 1.47
C ALA A 39 -9.94 8.22 0.79
N ASN A 40 -10.05 9.54 0.62
CA ASN A 40 -8.95 10.37 0.09
C ASN A 40 -7.74 10.39 1.03
N ALA A 41 -7.96 10.49 2.34
CA ALA A 41 -6.89 10.47 3.33
C ALA A 41 -6.16 9.11 3.37
N ASP A 42 -6.89 8.00 3.29
CA ASP A 42 -6.28 6.68 3.20
C ASP A 42 -5.49 6.53 1.90
N GLN A 43 -6.03 6.98 0.78
CA GLN A 43 -5.30 6.96 -0.51
C GLN A 43 -3.99 7.76 -0.43
N ALA A 44 -4.00 8.96 0.16
CA ALA A 44 -2.80 9.76 0.35
C ALA A 44 -1.77 9.09 1.27
N GLN A 45 -2.25 8.44 2.35
CA GLN A 45 -1.38 7.66 3.24
C GLN A 45 -0.77 6.46 2.51
N CYS A 46 -1.56 5.77 1.69
CA CYS A 46 -1.09 4.58 0.98
C CYS A 46 -0.09 4.95 -0.11
N ALA A 47 -0.28 6.08 -0.80
CA ALA A 47 0.71 6.68 -1.67
C ALA A 47 2.02 7.01 -0.93
N SER A 48 1.95 7.66 0.24
CA SER A 48 3.16 7.96 1.03
C SER A 48 3.90 6.70 1.46
N ARG A 49 3.17 5.65 1.88
CA ARG A 49 3.77 4.37 2.29
C ARG A 49 4.48 3.67 1.13
N LEU A 50 3.88 3.64 -0.06
CA LEU A 50 4.51 3.09 -1.26
C LEU A 50 5.81 3.82 -1.63
N ARG A 51 5.85 5.16 -1.54
CA ARG A 51 7.10 5.91 -1.75
C ARG A 51 8.18 5.54 -0.72
N ASN A 52 7.80 5.32 0.54
CA ASN A 52 8.73 4.85 1.56
C ASN A 52 9.26 3.46 1.24
N LEU A 53 8.42 2.55 0.73
CA LEU A 53 8.87 1.23 0.27
C LEU A 53 9.87 1.34 -0.89
N ALA A 54 9.54 2.12 -1.92
CA ALA A 54 10.44 2.32 -3.06
C ALA A 54 11.78 2.93 -2.61
N SER A 55 11.75 3.94 -1.73
CA SER A 55 12.97 4.58 -1.20
C SER A 55 13.82 3.59 -0.40
N ALA A 56 13.20 2.79 0.47
CA ALA A 56 13.88 1.76 1.24
C ALA A 56 14.50 0.68 0.35
N SER A 57 13.76 0.23 -0.67
CA SER A 57 14.27 -0.73 -1.63
C SER A 57 15.39 -0.16 -2.49
N LEU A 58 15.32 1.11 -2.92
CA LEU A 58 16.40 1.75 -3.67
C LEU A 58 17.66 1.91 -2.80
N GLY A 59 17.52 2.21 -1.52
CA GLY A 59 18.62 2.17 -0.55
C GLY A 59 19.25 0.78 -0.47
N TRP A 60 18.42 -0.26 -0.32
CA TRP A 60 18.89 -1.65 -0.33
C TRP A 60 19.60 -2.02 -1.65
N ILE A 61 19.01 -1.68 -2.80
CA ILE A 61 19.57 -1.93 -4.14
C ILE A 61 20.95 -1.26 -4.26
N ASN A 62 21.09 -0.02 -3.79
CA ASN A 62 22.36 0.71 -3.82
C ASN A 62 23.44 0.00 -2.99
N ASP A 63 23.10 -0.41 -1.77
CA ASP A 63 24.03 -1.07 -0.86
C ASP A 63 24.43 -2.48 -1.34
N HIS A 64 23.61 -3.11 -2.18
CA HIS A 64 23.84 -4.43 -2.77
C HIS A 64 24.32 -4.37 -4.24
N GLY A 65 25.00 -3.27 -4.63
CA GLY A 65 25.66 -3.16 -5.93
C GLY A 65 24.69 -3.20 -7.11
N GLY A 66 23.47 -2.69 -6.93
CA GLY A 66 22.42 -2.66 -7.93
C GLY A 66 21.61 -3.95 -8.05
N ALA A 67 21.82 -4.95 -7.19
CA ALA A 67 21.01 -6.18 -7.21
C ALA A 67 19.52 -5.85 -6.99
N MET A 68 18.62 -6.55 -7.69
CA MET A 68 17.18 -6.42 -7.47
C MET A 68 16.73 -7.31 -6.30
N PRO A 69 15.70 -6.89 -5.52
CA PRO A 69 15.26 -7.62 -4.33
C PRO A 69 14.65 -8.99 -4.65
N ASP A 70 14.53 -9.83 -3.62
CA ASP A 70 13.83 -11.11 -3.70
C ASP A 70 12.31 -10.92 -3.54
N ALA A 71 11.52 -11.55 -4.40
CA ALA A 71 10.06 -11.44 -4.39
C ALA A 71 9.40 -11.98 -3.10
N MET A 72 10.05 -12.90 -2.39
CA MET A 72 9.65 -13.37 -1.07
C MET A 72 10.32 -12.58 0.05
N TYR A 73 11.64 -12.43 0.02
CA TYR A 73 12.39 -12.00 1.21
C TYR A 73 12.41 -10.50 1.49
N TRP A 74 11.97 -9.65 0.54
CA TRP A 74 11.92 -8.20 0.73
C TRP A 74 11.23 -7.74 2.02
N ARG A 75 10.27 -8.53 2.52
CA ARG A 75 9.46 -8.21 3.71
C ARG A 75 9.76 -9.07 4.94
N TYR A 76 10.78 -9.93 4.91
CA TYR A 76 11.11 -10.77 6.06
C TYR A 76 12.20 -10.09 6.88
N PRO A 77 12.09 -10.01 8.20
CA PRO A 77 13.10 -9.32 9.02
C PRO A 77 14.40 -10.12 9.18
N SER A 78 14.37 -11.43 8.90
CA SER A 78 15.41 -12.33 9.38
C SER A 78 16.79 -12.04 8.77
N GLU A 79 17.79 -12.01 9.63
CA GLU A 79 19.23 -11.94 9.31
C GLU A 79 19.71 -13.04 8.35
N ASN A 80 18.93 -14.12 8.19
CA ASN A 80 19.27 -15.25 7.30
C ASN A 80 18.93 -15.03 5.82
N HIS A 81 18.32 -13.89 5.46
CA HIS A 81 17.96 -13.58 4.07
C HIS A 81 18.39 -12.15 3.73
N ASP A 82 19.42 -12.02 2.89
CA ASP A 82 19.98 -10.72 2.46
C ASP A 82 18.96 -9.79 1.77
N GLY A 83 17.80 -10.30 1.33
CA GLY A 83 16.84 -9.55 0.51
C GLY A 83 15.95 -8.52 1.21
N SER A 84 16.04 -8.35 2.53
CA SER A 84 15.07 -7.57 3.30
C SER A 84 15.25 -6.05 3.23
N ILE A 85 14.16 -5.32 2.98
CA ILE A 85 14.14 -3.85 3.03
C ILE A 85 13.64 -3.31 4.38
N LEU A 86 13.24 -4.19 5.30
CA LEU A 86 12.70 -3.79 6.60
C LEU A 86 13.67 -2.94 7.44
N PRO A 87 14.99 -3.21 7.48
CA PRO A 87 15.94 -2.35 8.21
C PRO A 87 15.98 -0.92 7.66
N TYR A 88 15.82 -0.76 6.34
CA TYR A 88 15.79 0.55 5.67
C TYR A 88 14.50 1.33 5.97
N LEU A 89 13.45 0.63 6.41
CA LEU A 89 12.21 1.23 6.91
C LEU A 89 12.26 1.49 8.43
N GLY A 90 13.39 1.22 9.09
CA GLY A 90 13.56 1.33 10.54
C GLY A 90 12.94 0.18 11.33
N TYR A 91 12.52 -0.90 10.66
CA TYR A 91 12.02 -2.09 11.34
C TYR A 91 13.16 -2.99 11.82
N ARG A 92 12.95 -3.65 12.95
CA ARG A 92 13.88 -4.57 13.63
C ARG A 92 13.12 -5.86 13.95
N ASP A 93 13.83 -6.97 14.06
CA ASP A 93 13.26 -8.30 14.30
C ASP A 93 12.34 -8.35 15.53
N THR A 94 12.64 -7.58 16.58
CA THR A 94 11.80 -7.50 17.79
C THR A 94 10.40 -6.92 17.54
N MET A 95 10.13 -6.29 16.39
CA MET A 95 8.83 -5.74 16.02
C MET A 95 7.94 -6.73 15.24
N LEU A 96 8.34 -8.00 15.15
CA LEU A 96 7.71 -9.11 14.41
C LEU A 96 6.23 -9.41 14.71
N ASN A 97 5.64 -8.81 15.75
CA ASN A 97 4.27 -9.08 16.21
C ASN A 97 3.39 -7.82 16.24
N GLN A 98 3.60 -6.87 15.32
CA GLN A 98 2.74 -5.68 15.26
C GLN A 98 1.30 -6.05 14.88
N LYS A 99 0.37 -5.88 15.82
CA LYS A 99 -1.08 -5.96 15.60
C LYS A 99 -1.65 -4.68 14.94
N GLY A 100 -0.84 -3.63 14.84
CA GLY A 100 -1.22 -2.31 14.33
C GLY A 100 -0.79 -2.05 12.88
N PRO A 101 -1.14 -0.87 12.33
CA PRO A 101 -0.74 -0.48 10.98
C PRO A 101 0.78 -0.35 10.86
N THR A 102 1.33 -0.89 9.78
CA THR A 102 2.75 -0.86 9.44
C THR A 102 2.95 -0.04 8.15
N THR A 103 4.18 0.34 7.81
CA THR A 103 4.48 0.97 6.50
C THR A 103 4.17 0.02 5.33
N LEU A 104 4.09 -1.29 5.59
CA LEU A 104 3.73 -2.32 4.60
C LEU A 104 2.21 -2.44 4.39
N SER A 105 1.41 -1.87 5.30
CA SER A 105 -0.05 -1.96 5.26
C SER A 105 -0.66 -0.72 4.68
N CYS A 106 -1.81 -0.84 4.04
CA CYS A 106 -2.70 0.29 3.82
C CYS A 106 -3.73 0.33 4.94
N PRO A 107 -3.97 1.50 5.56
CA PRO A 107 -4.93 1.61 6.66
C PRO A 107 -6.36 1.21 6.26
N ALA A 108 -6.78 1.45 5.02
CA ALA A 108 -8.08 1.01 4.52
C ALA A 108 -8.17 -0.53 4.45
N SER A 109 -7.15 -1.18 3.89
CA SER A 109 -7.04 -2.64 3.86
C SER A 109 -7.08 -3.25 5.25
N LEU A 110 -6.25 -2.72 6.16
CA LEU A 110 -6.16 -3.25 7.52
C LEU A 110 -7.48 -3.15 8.27
N ARG A 111 -8.28 -2.10 8.04
CA ARG A 111 -9.62 -1.97 8.64
C ARG A 111 -10.64 -2.95 8.02
N ALA A 112 -10.52 -3.25 6.74
CA ALA A 112 -11.46 -4.12 6.03
C ALA A 112 -11.20 -5.62 6.26
N VAL A 113 -9.92 -6.02 6.22
CA VAL A 113 -9.47 -7.42 6.28
C VAL A 113 -9.04 -7.82 7.69
N GLY A 114 -8.57 -6.86 8.50
CA GLY A 114 -8.00 -7.12 9.82
C GLY A 114 -6.52 -7.51 9.75
N PRO A 115 -5.92 -7.79 10.92
CA PRO A 115 -4.52 -8.18 10.99
C PRO A 115 -4.23 -9.47 10.21
N ASN A 116 -3.06 -9.56 9.60
CA ASN A 116 -2.62 -10.76 8.89
C ASN A 116 -1.20 -11.17 9.32
N ALA A 117 -0.88 -12.46 9.15
CA ALA A 117 0.41 -13.04 9.55
C ALA A 117 1.60 -12.51 8.74
N ASP A 118 1.35 -11.69 7.71
CA ASP A 118 2.36 -11.10 6.84
C ASP A 118 2.56 -9.62 7.18
N TRP A 119 2.69 -9.31 8.48
CA TRP A 119 2.96 -7.96 9.01
C TRP A 119 1.89 -6.93 8.67
N ASN A 120 0.64 -7.39 8.59
CA ASN A 120 -0.49 -6.60 8.13
C ASN A 120 -0.28 -6.03 6.71
N ARG A 121 0.67 -6.58 5.94
CA ARG A 121 1.02 -6.06 4.63
C ARG A 121 -0.19 -6.10 3.71
N SER A 122 -0.28 -5.09 2.85
CA SER A 122 -1.25 -5.06 1.76
C SER A 122 -0.68 -4.50 0.47
N TYR A 123 0.62 -4.18 0.40
CA TYR A 123 1.31 -3.76 -0.83
C TYR A 123 2.09 -4.91 -1.44
N SER A 124 2.09 -5.01 -2.77
CA SER A 124 2.81 -6.03 -3.52
C SER A 124 3.98 -5.44 -4.29
N ILE A 125 5.00 -6.26 -4.55
CA ILE A 125 6.11 -5.90 -5.44
C ILE A 125 5.84 -6.38 -6.87
N ASN A 126 6.29 -5.65 -7.88
CA ASN A 126 6.31 -6.14 -9.25
C ASN A 126 7.31 -7.30 -9.36
N ILE A 127 6.82 -8.45 -9.81
CA ILE A 127 7.59 -9.68 -9.89
C ILE A 127 8.79 -9.61 -10.84
N TYR A 128 8.73 -8.75 -11.87
CA TYR A 128 9.85 -8.56 -12.81
C TYR A 128 10.87 -7.53 -12.34
N ALA A 129 10.53 -6.76 -11.31
CA ALA A 129 11.45 -5.92 -10.56
C ALA A 129 12.13 -6.71 -9.42
N CYS A 130 12.06 -8.05 -9.45
CA CYS A 130 12.72 -8.93 -8.49
C CYS A 130 13.76 -9.79 -9.22
N GLY A 131 14.92 -10.00 -8.58
CA GLY A 131 16.00 -10.81 -9.15
C GLY A 131 15.89 -12.30 -8.83
N THR A 132 15.20 -12.64 -7.73
CA THR A 132 15.04 -14.01 -7.23
C THR A 132 13.67 -14.22 -6.58
N GLU A 133 13.30 -15.48 -6.37
CA GLU A 133 12.24 -15.86 -5.45
C GLU A 133 12.72 -16.97 -4.51
N ASN A 134 12.59 -16.74 -3.20
CA ASN A 134 13.03 -17.70 -2.17
C ASN A 134 14.53 -18.04 -2.34
N GLY A 135 15.33 -17.04 -2.71
CA GLY A 135 16.77 -17.16 -2.97
C GLY A 135 17.12 -17.93 -4.25
N GLN A 136 16.13 -18.38 -5.02
CA GLN A 136 16.33 -19.14 -6.26
C GLN A 136 16.00 -18.29 -7.48
N ARG A 137 16.75 -18.50 -8.56
CA ARG A 137 16.34 -18.05 -9.91
C ARG A 137 15.44 -19.12 -10.49
N TYR A 138 14.13 -18.88 -10.52
CA TYR A 138 13.13 -19.81 -11.07
C TYR A 138 12.78 -19.43 -12.51
N SER A 139 12.44 -20.37 -13.39
CA SER A 139 12.11 -20.15 -14.82
C SER A 139 11.16 -18.98 -15.18
N PRO A 140 10.10 -18.64 -14.41
CA PRO A 140 9.33 -17.40 -14.62
C PRO A 140 10.08 -16.10 -14.25
N PHE A 141 11.14 -16.17 -13.43
CA PHE A 141 12.00 -15.08 -12.95
C PHE A 141 13.44 -15.14 -13.47
N ASP A 142 13.84 -16.21 -14.18
CA ASP A 142 15.14 -16.33 -14.87
C ASP A 142 15.36 -15.23 -15.91
N ARG A 143 14.28 -14.51 -16.23
CA ARG A 143 14.25 -13.36 -17.13
C ARG A 143 13.80 -12.08 -16.43
N GLY A 144 13.76 -12.07 -15.09
CA GLY A 144 13.60 -10.86 -14.29
C GLY A 144 14.88 -10.02 -14.33
N VAL A 145 14.75 -8.75 -13.96
CA VAL A 145 15.89 -7.85 -13.84
C VAL A 145 16.76 -8.35 -12.68
N ALA A 146 17.98 -8.80 -12.95
CA ALA A 146 18.92 -9.20 -11.89
C ALA A 146 19.57 -7.96 -11.25
N ARG A 147 19.74 -6.89 -12.03
CA ARG A 147 20.30 -5.63 -11.57
C ARG A 147 19.57 -4.42 -12.13
N ILE A 148 19.41 -3.37 -11.34
CA ILE A 148 18.71 -2.13 -11.73
C ILE A 148 19.26 -1.52 -13.03
N GLN A 149 20.55 -1.67 -13.33
CA GLN A 149 21.18 -1.17 -14.56
C GLN A 149 20.65 -1.85 -15.84
N GLN A 150 20.03 -3.03 -15.72
CA GLN A 150 19.44 -3.74 -16.85
C GLN A 150 18.05 -3.18 -17.22
N VAL A 151 17.49 -2.31 -16.39
CA VAL A 151 16.17 -1.71 -16.64
C VAL A 151 16.29 -0.59 -17.65
N ALA A 152 15.67 -0.77 -18.82
CA ALA A 152 15.74 0.21 -19.91
C ALA A 152 15.05 1.52 -19.56
N THR A 153 13.93 1.46 -18.82
CA THR A 153 13.09 2.62 -18.51
C THR A 153 12.58 2.56 -17.07
N PRO A 154 13.39 2.95 -16.06
CA PRO A 154 13.00 2.90 -14.65
C PRO A 154 11.71 3.69 -14.36
N GLY A 155 11.53 4.86 -14.97
CA GLY A 155 10.32 5.68 -14.86
C GLY A 155 9.10 5.14 -15.64
N ARG A 156 9.16 3.93 -16.19
CA ARG A 156 7.99 3.24 -16.73
C ARG A 156 7.75 1.89 -16.07
N MET A 157 8.73 1.33 -15.36
CA MET A 157 8.60 0.06 -14.67
C MET A 157 7.96 0.24 -13.30
N ALA A 158 6.79 -0.35 -13.09
CA ALA A 158 6.17 -0.44 -11.78
C ALA A 158 7.10 -1.17 -10.81
N PHE A 159 7.16 -0.72 -9.56
CA PHE A 159 8.02 -1.32 -8.55
C PHE A 159 7.22 -1.89 -7.39
N PHE A 160 6.47 -1.05 -6.67
CA PHE A 160 5.45 -1.49 -5.72
C PHE A 160 4.09 -0.98 -6.12
N MET A 161 3.07 -1.68 -5.68
CA MET A 161 1.70 -1.26 -5.88
C MET A 161 0.84 -1.72 -4.71
N ASP A 162 -0.31 -1.08 -4.62
CA ASP A 162 -1.45 -1.62 -3.90
C ASP A 162 -1.64 -3.14 -4.23
N GLY A 163 -1.72 -3.98 -3.20
CA GLY A 163 -1.77 -5.43 -3.32
C GLY A 163 -3.16 -5.99 -3.08
N ASN A 164 -3.36 -7.27 -3.37
CA ASN A 164 -4.63 -7.96 -3.14
C ASN A 164 -4.53 -9.02 -2.04
N PHE A 165 -5.65 -9.63 -1.65
CA PHE A 165 -5.72 -10.75 -0.73
C PHE A 165 -6.19 -12.02 -1.45
N LEU A 166 -5.53 -13.12 -1.16
CA LEU A 166 -5.90 -14.45 -1.63
C LEU A 166 -7.18 -14.94 -0.91
N ALA A 167 -7.80 -15.99 -1.45
CA ALA A 167 -8.97 -16.66 -0.90
C ALA A 167 -8.89 -17.11 0.58
N GLY A 168 -7.70 -17.07 1.19
CA GLY A 168 -7.47 -17.32 2.62
C GLY A 168 -7.14 -16.08 3.45
N GLY A 169 -7.32 -14.87 2.92
CA GLY A 169 -7.01 -13.61 3.61
C GLY A 169 -5.50 -13.29 3.72
N ALA A 170 -4.65 -14.05 3.02
CA ALA A 170 -3.23 -13.76 2.92
C ALA A 170 -2.98 -12.71 1.82
N PRO A 171 -2.22 -11.63 2.08
CA PRO A 171 -1.91 -10.66 1.04
C PRO A 171 -1.05 -11.30 -0.05
N GLU A 172 -1.38 -11.04 -1.31
CA GLU A 172 -0.57 -11.38 -2.47
C GLU A 172 0.76 -10.63 -2.37
N ARG A 173 1.89 -11.33 -2.50
CA ARG A 173 3.22 -10.78 -2.19
C ARG A 173 3.85 -10.02 -3.35
N LYS A 174 3.49 -10.45 -4.54
CA LYS A 174 4.09 -10.08 -5.81
C LYS A 174 2.99 -10.03 -6.85
N VAL A 175 3.08 -9.09 -7.78
CA VAL A 175 2.10 -8.94 -8.85
C VAL A 175 2.82 -9.05 -10.18
N GLY A 176 2.17 -9.73 -11.12
CA GLY A 176 2.56 -9.71 -12.52
C GLY A 176 1.34 -9.76 -13.44
N PRO A 177 1.54 -9.81 -14.76
CA PRO A 177 0.50 -9.79 -15.79
C PRO A 177 -0.62 -10.81 -15.59
N ALA A 178 -0.28 -12.02 -15.12
CA ALA A 178 -1.25 -13.08 -14.88
C ALA A 178 -2.02 -12.92 -13.57
N SER A 179 -1.44 -12.23 -12.58
CA SER A 179 -2.07 -12.05 -11.28
C SER A 179 -2.71 -10.68 -11.10
N VAL A 180 -2.41 -9.73 -11.99
CA VAL A 180 -3.06 -8.42 -12.02
C VAL A 180 -4.56 -8.58 -12.16
N GLU A 181 -5.06 -9.54 -12.96
CA GLU A 181 -6.50 -9.81 -13.07
C GLU A 181 -7.12 -10.28 -11.74
N ASN A 182 -6.34 -11.05 -10.97
CA ASN A 182 -6.74 -11.53 -9.66
C ASN A 182 -6.72 -10.43 -8.60
N LEU A 183 -5.99 -9.32 -8.82
CA LEU A 183 -6.03 -8.16 -7.92
C LEU A 183 -7.47 -7.65 -7.66
N TRP A 184 -8.39 -7.96 -8.58
CA TRP A 184 -9.78 -7.51 -8.54
C TRP A 184 -10.81 -8.61 -8.28
N ASN A 185 -10.39 -9.86 -8.07
CA ASN A 185 -11.32 -11.00 -8.16
C ASN A 185 -11.24 -12.01 -7.00
N SER A 186 -10.29 -11.85 -6.07
CA SER A 186 -10.07 -12.84 -5.01
C SER A 186 -10.53 -12.33 -3.64
N GLN A 187 -11.56 -13.02 -3.13
CA GLN A 187 -12.38 -12.78 -1.94
C GLN A 187 -13.54 -11.78 -2.06
N GLN A 188 -14.69 -12.25 -1.59
CA GLN A 188 -16.00 -11.58 -1.43
C GLN A 188 -15.96 -10.30 -0.56
N LYS A 189 -14.77 -9.82 -0.19
CA LYS A 189 -14.53 -8.47 0.32
C LYS A 189 -13.65 -7.79 -0.71
N THR A 190 -14.33 -7.08 -1.61
CA THR A 190 -13.82 -6.15 -2.62
C THR A 190 -12.30 -5.97 -2.64
N GLY A 191 -11.67 -6.33 -3.77
CA GLY A 191 -10.25 -6.11 -3.99
C GLY A 191 -9.85 -4.71 -3.54
N PHE A 192 -8.72 -4.62 -2.82
CA PHE A 192 -8.25 -3.50 -2.01
C PHE A 192 -8.52 -2.06 -2.54
N TYR A 193 -8.63 -1.90 -3.85
CA TYR A 193 -8.99 -0.68 -4.59
C TYR A 193 -10.40 -0.13 -4.37
N ASP A 194 -11.38 -0.98 -4.14
CA ASP A 194 -12.76 -0.56 -3.86
C ASP A 194 -12.88 0.11 -2.49
N GLN A 195 -11.89 -0.10 -1.61
CA GLN A 195 -11.79 0.59 -0.31
C GLN A 195 -11.08 1.95 -0.43
N HIS A 196 -10.57 2.30 -1.62
CA HIS A 196 -10.14 3.65 -1.99
C HIS A 196 -11.28 4.40 -2.69
N THR A 197 -10.97 5.46 -3.44
CA THR A 197 -11.96 6.20 -4.25
C THR A 197 -12.58 5.37 -5.38
N GLY A 198 -12.21 4.08 -5.55
CA GLY A 198 -12.63 3.22 -6.66
C GLY A 198 -11.99 3.60 -8.01
N LYS A 199 -11.06 4.56 -8.02
CA LYS A 199 -10.52 5.17 -9.25
C LYS A 199 -9.32 4.41 -9.84
N GLY A 200 -8.67 3.55 -9.08
CA GLY A 200 -7.48 2.83 -9.53
C GLY A 200 -6.54 2.43 -8.40
N ALA A 201 -5.34 2.01 -8.80
CA ALA A 201 -4.27 1.54 -7.95
C ALA A 201 -3.16 2.56 -7.80
N ASN A 202 -2.68 2.77 -6.57
CA ASN A 202 -1.42 3.47 -6.41
C ASN A 202 -0.28 2.54 -6.85
N VAL A 203 0.52 3.02 -7.78
CA VAL A 203 1.70 2.33 -8.30
C VAL A 203 2.87 3.29 -8.12
N VAL A 204 3.92 2.84 -7.44
CA VAL A 204 5.20 3.52 -7.41
C VAL A 204 6.13 2.84 -8.41
N PHE A 205 6.80 3.63 -9.22
CA PHE A 205 7.71 3.17 -10.26
C PHE A 205 9.14 3.09 -9.73
N LEU A 206 10.03 2.46 -10.49
CA LEU A 206 11.38 2.16 -10.05
C LEU A 206 12.24 3.42 -9.83
N ASP A 207 11.91 4.53 -10.47
CA ASP A 207 12.51 5.85 -10.22
C ASP A 207 11.93 6.57 -8.98
N GLY A 208 10.93 5.99 -8.32
CA GLY A 208 10.29 6.51 -7.11
C GLY A 208 9.07 7.40 -7.33
N HIS A 209 8.70 7.75 -8.58
CA HIS A 209 7.46 8.50 -8.80
C HIS A 209 6.24 7.61 -8.57
N LEU A 210 5.11 8.23 -8.22
CA LEU A 210 3.88 7.53 -7.90
C LEU A 210 2.74 8.02 -8.79
N GLU A 211 1.99 7.08 -9.34
CA GLU A 211 0.82 7.32 -10.17
C GLU A 211 -0.39 6.54 -9.66
N LEU A 212 -1.58 7.09 -9.85
CA LEU A 212 -2.83 6.36 -9.70
C LEU A 212 -3.21 5.75 -11.05
N VAL A 213 -3.01 4.45 -11.21
CA VAL A 213 -3.30 3.74 -12.46
C VAL A 213 -4.69 3.14 -12.40
N SER A 214 -5.57 3.55 -13.32
CA SER A 214 -6.93 3.02 -13.38
C SER A 214 -6.95 1.54 -13.80
N ARG A 215 -7.98 0.80 -13.38
CA ARG A 215 -8.13 -0.63 -13.71
C ARG A 215 -8.12 -0.95 -15.21
N PRO A 216 -8.70 -0.11 -16.11
CA PRO A 216 -8.56 -0.32 -17.55
C PRO A 216 -7.13 -0.12 -18.07
N ASN A 217 -6.36 0.75 -17.43
CA ASN A 217 -5.02 1.15 -17.88
C ASN A 217 -3.89 0.26 -17.36
N LEU A 218 -4.15 -0.58 -16.35
CA LEU A 218 -3.20 -1.59 -15.90
C LEU A 218 -3.02 -2.65 -17.00
N PRO A 219 -1.80 -2.91 -17.50
CA PRO A 219 -1.59 -3.89 -18.56
C PRO A 219 -1.89 -5.33 -18.10
N LYS A 220 -2.80 -6.03 -18.79
CA LYS A 220 -3.32 -7.38 -18.43
C LYS A 220 -3.18 -8.38 -19.56
N GLY A 221 -2.87 -9.64 -19.25
CA GLY A 221 -2.80 -10.78 -20.19
C GLY A 221 -1.54 -11.65 -20.01
N ASN A 222 -1.11 -12.35 -21.08
CA ASN A 222 -0.14 -13.45 -20.98
C ASN A 222 1.25 -12.98 -20.46
N PRO A 223 1.83 -13.67 -19.45
CA PRO A 223 3.18 -13.37 -18.94
C PRO A 223 4.27 -13.17 -20.01
N THR A 224 4.20 -13.90 -21.13
CA THR A 224 5.26 -13.90 -22.15
C THR A 224 5.28 -12.64 -23.00
N GLU A 225 4.11 -12.12 -23.37
CA GLU A 225 3.95 -10.92 -24.21
C GLU A 225 4.05 -9.65 -23.36
N GLN A 226 3.67 -9.72 -22.08
CA GLN A 226 3.51 -8.53 -21.24
C GLN A 226 4.68 -8.24 -20.35
N ARG A 227 5.58 -9.19 -20.14
CA ARG A 227 6.93 -8.91 -19.65
C ARG A 227 7.75 -8.01 -20.59
N LEU A 228 7.30 -7.76 -21.83
CA LEU A 228 7.91 -6.80 -22.75
C LEU A 228 7.26 -5.42 -22.63
N ASN A 229 6.16 -5.31 -21.88
CA ASN A 229 5.53 -4.05 -21.61
C ASN A 229 6.41 -3.27 -20.61
N PRO A 230 6.83 -2.04 -20.92
CA PRO A 230 7.65 -1.21 -20.03
C PRO A 230 7.10 -1.07 -18.61
N PHE A 231 5.77 -1.17 -18.44
CA PHE A 231 5.11 -1.19 -17.13
C PHE A 231 5.58 -2.33 -16.23
N TRP A 232 5.66 -3.54 -16.79
CA TRP A 232 6.02 -4.73 -16.05
C TRP A 232 7.53 -4.95 -16.06
N GLY A 233 8.12 -4.86 -17.24
CA GLY A 233 9.55 -4.89 -17.40
C GLY A 233 9.94 -4.63 -18.83
N ALA A 234 11.01 -3.86 -19.01
CA ALA A 234 11.69 -3.78 -20.28
C ALA A 234 13.18 -3.83 -19.93
N ILE A 235 13.80 -4.94 -20.31
CA ILE A 235 15.24 -5.16 -20.17
C ILE A 235 15.88 -4.66 -21.47
N GLN A 236 17.05 -4.02 -21.36
CA GLN A 236 17.87 -3.64 -22.53
C GLN A 236 18.51 -4.85 -23.21
#